data_AF-A0A1A8UGE6-F1
#
_entry.id   AF-A0A1A8UGE6-F1
#
_cell.length_a   1.000
_cell.length_b   1.000
_cell.length_c   1.000
_cell.angle_alpha   90.00
_cell.angle_beta   90.00
_cell.angle_gamma   90.00
#
_symmetry.space_group_name_H-M   'P 1'
#
loop_
_entity.id
_entity.type
_entity.pdbx_description
1 polymer ?
#
loop_
_entity_poly.entity_id
_entity_poly.type
_entity_poly.pdbx_seq_one_letter_code
_entity_poly.pdbx_strand_id
1 'polypeptide(L)'
;HLKFSWPVPAPPNVERKTGLISGFSQNIQFPQQIAPACEGKLFQSTNIPGSDLLSLQAASSEHCQVLCSAHPRCSYFSFVRNDFTCFLKDN
;
A
#
# COMPACT_ATOMS: atom_id res chain seq x y z
N HIS A 1 9.24 6.78 19.54
CA HIS A 1 7.95 7.13 18.91
C HIS A 1 8.16 7.31 17.41
N LEU A 2 7.78 6.31 16.59
CA LEU A 2 7.78 6.46 15.14
C LEU A 2 6.40 6.96 14.70
N LYS A 3 6.34 8.16 14.14
CA LYS A 3 5.10 8.76 13.63
C LYS A 3 5.16 8.66 12.10
N PHE A 4 4.66 7.56 11.54
CA PHE A 4 4.50 7.40 10.10
C PHE A 4 3.14 8.00 9.71
N SER A 5 3.16 9.08 8.92
CA SER A 5 1.96 9.65 8.31
C SER A 5 2.23 9.83 6.83
N TRP A 6 1.51 9.10 5.99
CA TRP A 6 1.58 9.24 4.55
C TRP A 6 0.76 10.45 4.09
N PRO A 7 1.13 11.10 2.98
CA PRO A 7 0.26 12.07 2.33
C PRO A 7 -1.08 11.40 1.98
N VAL A 8 -2.19 12.04 2.35
CA VAL A 8 -3.51 11.58 1.93
C VAL A 8 -3.59 11.74 0.40
N PRO A 9 -3.92 10.68 -0.36
CA PRO A 9 -4.09 10.79 -1.80
C PRO A 9 -5.19 11.78 -2.10
N ALA A 10 -4.84 12.87 -2.77
CA ALA A 10 -5.78 13.79 -3.37
C ALA A 10 -5.62 13.72 -4.89
N PRO A 11 -6.72 13.81 -5.66
CA PRO A 11 -6.62 13.98 -7.10
C PRO A 11 -5.82 15.25 -7.41
N PRO A 12 -4.88 15.22 -8.36
CA PRO A 12 -4.02 16.37 -8.66
C PRO A 12 -4.80 17.55 -9.26
N ASN A 13 -5.94 17.28 -9.92
CA ASN A 13 -6.80 18.29 -10.52
C ASN A 13 -8.25 18.03 -10.12
N VAL A 14 -8.96 19.07 -9.71
CA VAL A 14 -10.39 19.02 -9.37
C VAL A 14 -11.12 20.07 -10.21
N GLU A 15 -12.01 19.62 -11.08
CA GLU A 15 -12.76 20.47 -12.01
C GLU A 15 -14.26 20.39 -11.74
N ARG A 16 -14.95 21.53 -11.87
CA ARG A 16 -16.41 21.56 -11.77
C ARG A 16 -17.05 21.19 -13.11
N LYS A 17 -17.73 20.04 -13.14
CA LYS A 17 -18.53 19.59 -14.30
C LYS A 17 -19.98 19.35 -13.87
N THR A 18 -20.92 20.03 -14.52
CA THR A 18 -22.35 19.97 -14.18
C THR A 18 -22.89 18.56 -14.40
N GLY A 19 -23.66 18.05 -13.43
CA GLY A 19 -24.27 16.72 -13.50
C GLY A 19 -23.34 15.55 -13.17
N LEU A 20 -22.08 15.80 -12.75
CA LEU A 20 -21.13 14.76 -12.33
C LEU A 20 -20.88 14.80 -10.82
N ILE A 21 -20.69 13.62 -10.23
CA ILE A 21 -20.28 13.44 -8.83
C ILE A 21 -19.09 12.48 -8.80
N SER A 22 -17.99 12.89 -8.14
CA SER A 22 -16.80 12.06 -7.92
C SER A 22 -16.73 11.63 -6.45
N GLY A 23 -16.01 10.54 -6.16
CA GLY A 23 -15.86 10.02 -4.80
C GLY A 23 -14.56 9.27 -4.58
N PHE A 24 -14.19 9.10 -3.32
CA PHE A 24 -13.03 8.30 -2.89
C PHE A 24 -13.44 6.85 -2.63
N SER A 25 -12.46 5.94 -2.67
CA SER A 25 -12.67 4.54 -2.30
C SER A 25 -13.14 4.40 -0.85
N GLN A 26 -14.15 3.57 -0.62
CA GLN A 26 -14.69 3.26 0.71
C GLN A 26 -13.96 2.09 1.40
N ASN A 27 -12.84 1.60 0.83
CA ASN A 27 -12.10 0.45 1.36
C ASN A 27 -11.67 0.59 2.84
N ILE A 28 -11.52 1.82 3.32
CA ILE A 28 -11.13 2.11 4.72
C ILE A 28 -12.29 1.87 5.71
N GLN A 29 -13.55 1.92 5.24
CA GLN A 29 -14.73 1.85 6.12
C GLN A 29 -15.28 0.42 6.29
N PHE A 30 -15.01 -0.50 5.36
CA PHE A 30 -15.57 -1.87 5.41
C PHE A 30 -14.56 -2.96 5.00
N PRO A 31 -13.59 -3.31 5.86
CA PRO A 31 -12.62 -4.38 5.60
C PRO A 31 -13.28 -5.75 5.35
N GLN A 32 -14.43 -5.99 5.99
CA GLN A 32 -15.11 -7.29 6.01
C GLN A 32 -15.88 -7.62 4.71
N GLN A 33 -16.18 -6.62 3.87
CA GLN A 33 -16.88 -6.81 2.59
C GLN A 33 -15.89 -7.07 1.42
N ILE A 34 -14.59 -6.81 1.63
CA ILE A 34 -13.51 -6.96 0.64
C ILE A 34 -12.71 -8.25 0.89
N ALA A 35 -12.95 -8.91 2.03
CA ALA A 35 -12.22 -10.08 2.51
C ALA A 35 -12.03 -11.24 1.51
N PRO A 36 -12.94 -11.59 0.58
CA PRO A 36 -12.65 -12.66 -0.36
C PRO A 36 -11.58 -12.30 -1.43
N ALA A 37 -11.18 -11.02 -1.56
CA ALA A 37 -10.20 -10.56 -2.55
C ALA A 37 -8.80 -10.24 -1.98
N CYS A 38 -8.64 -10.22 -0.66
CA CYS A 38 -7.35 -9.91 -0.03
C CYS A 38 -6.48 -11.16 0.08
N GLU A 39 -5.43 -11.26 -0.74
CA GLU A 39 -4.42 -12.31 -0.63
C GLU A 39 -3.38 -11.95 0.45
N GLY A 40 -3.45 -12.62 1.60
CA GLY A 40 -2.54 -12.42 2.73
C GLY A 40 -1.30 -13.31 2.68
N LYS A 41 -1.19 -14.22 1.70
CA LYS A 41 -0.09 -15.18 1.63
C LYS A 41 1.25 -14.51 1.35
N LEU A 42 2.23 -14.83 2.19
CA LEU A 42 3.62 -14.47 1.96
C LEU A 42 4.29 -15.48 1.02
N PHE A 43 5.02 -14.97 0.03
CA PHE A 43 5.78 -15.78 -0.90
C PHE A 43 7.26 -15.73 -0.51
N GLN A 44 7.77 -16.83 0.06
CA GLN A 44 9.17 -16.91 0.48
C GLN A 44 10.10 -16.91 -0.73
N SER A 45 11.28 -16.30 -0.58
CA SER A 45 12.32 -16.22 -1.61
C SER A 45 11.82 -15.67 -2.97
N THR A 46 10.81 -14.80 -2.93
CA THR A 46 10.20 -14.21 -4.13
C THR A 46 10.36 -12.70 -4.08
N ASN A 47 10.93 -12.14 -5.15
CA ASN A 47 10.94 -10.70 -5.39
C ASN A 47 9.92 -10.42 -6.49
N ILE A 48 8.89 -9.65 -6.16
CA ILE A 48 7.84 -9.30 -7.13
C ILE A 48 8.39 -8.17 -8.02
N PRO A 49 8.40 -8.31 -9.36
CA PRO A 49 8.84 -7.24 -10.24
C PRO A 49 7.89 -6.04 -10.15
N GLY A 50 8.44 -4.84 -10.29
CA GLY A 50 7.69 -3.58 -10.34
C GLY A 50 8.58 -2.40 -9.93
N SER A 51 8.02 -1.19 -9.99
CA SER A 51 8.76 0.02 -9.63
C SER A 51 8.77 0.19 -8.12
N ASP A 52 9.94 0.41 -7.53
CA ASP A 52 10.04 0.72 -6.10
C ASP A 52 9.52 2.14 -5.86
N LEU A 53 8.42 2.25 -5.11
CA LEU A 53 7.90 3.51 -4.61
C LEU A 53 8.81 4.10 -3.53
N LEU A 54 9.17 3.24 -2.56
CA LEU A 54 9.88 3.60 -1.35
C LEU A 54 10.67 2.39 -0.84
N SER A 55 11.81 2.68 -0.21
CA SER A 55 12.60 1.73 0.56
C SER A 55 12.67 2.22 2.01
N LEU A 56 12.25 1.40 2.96
CA LEU A 56 12.22 1.73 4.38
C LEU A 56 12.56 0.51 5.24
N GLN A 57 12.90 0.74 6.51
CA GLN A 57 13.21 -0.32 7.45
C GLN A 57 11.94 -0.94 8.02
N ALA A 58 11.86 -2.27 8.02
CA ALA A 58 10.78 -3.02 8.63
C ALA A 58 11.33 -4.18 9.47
N ALA A 59 10.75 -4.37 10.66
CA ALA A 59 11.19 -5.43 11.57
C ALA A 59 10.90 -6.85 11.05
N SER A 60 9.93 -7.01 10.14
CA SER A 60 9.54 -8.29 9.56
C SER A 60 8.78 -8.13 8.24
N SER A 61 8.52 -9.24 7.55
CA SER A 61 7.67 -9.30 6.36
C SER A 61 6.25 -8.82 6.64
N GLU A 62 5.71 -9.13 7.82
CA GLU A 62 4.36 -8.73 8.24
C GLU A 62 4.31 -7.23 8.53
N HIS A 63 5.38 -6.67 9.12
CA HIS A 63 5.48 -5.23 9.28
C HIS A 63 5.54 -4.53 7.91
N CYS A 64 6.30 -5.07 6.95
CA CYS A 64 6.35 -4.56 5.58
C CYS A 64 4.98 -4.64 4.87
N GLN A 65 4.22 -5.72 5.09
CA GLN A 65 2.84 -5.86 4.61
C GLN A 65 1.93 -4.77 5.15
N VAL A 66 1.96 -4.50 6.47
CA VAL A 66 1.16 -3.43 7.08
C VAL A 66 1.52 -2.06 6.50
N LEU A 67 2.82 -1.81 6.29
CA LEU A 67 3.30 -0.57 5.67
C LEU A 67 2.77 -0.41 4.24
N CYS A 68 2.78 -1.49 3.44
CA CYS A 68 2.21 -1.48 2.10
C CYS A 68 0.69 -1.26 2.12
N SER A 69 -0.05 -1.99 2.97
CA SER A 69 -1.51 -1.83 3.08
C SER A 69 -1.93 -0.42 3.52
N ALA A 70 -1.10 0.26 4.30
CA ALA A 70 -1.33 1.66 4.70
C ALA A 70 -0.89 2.66 3.63
N HIS A 71 -0.06 2.27 2.67
CA HIS A 71 0.44 3.16 1.63
C HIS A 71 -0.48 3.12 0.40
N PRO A 72 -1.13 4.24 0.05
CA PRO A 72 -2.25 4.26 -0.90
C PRO A 72 -1.89 3.91 -2.35
N ARG A 73 -0.61 3.98 -2.72
CA ARG A 73 -0.11 3.55 -4.04
C ARG A 73 0.51 2.15 -4.06
N CYS A 74 0.73 1.55 -2.89
CA CYS A 74 1.42 0.27 -2.82
C CYS A 74 0.48 -0.85 -3.28
N SER A 75 0.95 -1.64 -4.25
CA SER A 75 0.23 -2.80 -4.77
C SER A 75 0.85 -4.11 -4.28
N TYR A 76 2.17 -4.11 -4.05
CA TYR A 76 2.92 -5.26 -3.56
C TYR A 76 4.18 -4.80 -2.84
N PHE A 77 4.83 -5.71 -2.11
CA PHE A 77 6.04 -5.42 -1.36
C PHE A 77 7.08 -6.53 -1.53
N SER A 78 8.32 -6.21 -1.19
CA SER A 78 9.38 -7.21 -1.04
C SER A 78 10.19 -6.90 0.20
N PHE A 79 10.39 -7.91 1.05
CA PHE A 79 11.13 -7.77 2.30
C PHE A 79 12.43 -8.56 2.23
N VAL A 80 13.55 -7.88 2.43
CA VAL A 80 14.88 -8.48 2.49
C VAL A 80 15.26 -8.65 3.96
N ARG A 81 15.39 -9.91 4.39
CA ARG A 81 15.66 -10.25 5.80
C ARG A 81 17.06 -9.84 6.25
N ASN A 82 18.04 -9.83 5.35
CA ASN A 82 19.44 -9.63 5.71
C ASN A 82 19.75 -8.20 6.19
N ASP A 83 19.04 -7.22 5.66
CA ASP A 83 19.23 -5.79 5.94
C ASP A 83 17.95 -5.11 6.49
N PHE A 84 16.92 -5.92 6.78
CA PHE A 84 15.61 -5.46 7.26
C PHE A 84 14.94 -4.43 6.35
N THR A 85 15.25 -4.47 5.06
CA THR A 85 14.71 -3.52 4.09
C THR A 85 13.38 -3.99 3.52
N CYS A 86 12.40 -3.10 3.59
CA CYS A 86 11.08 -3.21 2.98
C CYS A 86 11.01 -2.31 1.75
N PHE A 87 10.75 -2.93 0.61
CA PHE A 87 10.51 -2.23 -0.66
C PHE A 87 9.01 -2.23 -0.94
N LEU A 88 8.40 -1.05 -0.92
CA LEU A 88 7.02 -0.86 -1.36
C LEU A 88 7.04 -0.63 -2.87
N LYS A 89 6.13 -1.28 -3.59
CA LYS A 89 6.10 -1.25 -5.05
C LYS A 89 4.71 -0.91 -5.57
N ASP A 90 4.65 -0.22 -6.71
CA ASP A 90 3.44 -0.04 -7.51
C ASP A 90 3.48 -0.83 -8.82
N ASN A 91 2.29 -0.97 -9.42
CA ASN A 91 2.05 -1.70 -10.66
C ASN A 91 2.46 -0.95 -11.92
#